data_AF-A0A536ZQQ7-F1
#
_entry.id   AF-A0A536ZQQ7-F1
#
_cell.length_a   1.000
_cell.length_b   1.000
_cell.length_c   1.000
_cell.angle_alpha   90.00
_cell.angle_beta   90.00
_cell.angle_gamma   90.00
#
_symmetry.space_group_name_H-M   'P 1'
#
loop_
_entity.id
_entity.type
_entity.pdbx_description
1 polymer ?
#
loop_
_entity_poly.entity_id
_entity_poly.type
_entity_poly.pdbx_seq_one_letter_code
_entity_poly.pdbx_strand_id
1 'polypeptide(L)'
;MAIRFDDIGNRLKAFRLASGLSADQIAKRLDISRAALYRFEKGELAKIETLDKLAELLGVSVPTLLGVGVEYLPSAVAYFERLRQLEVTASHIIVLAGPISYLLSSDAFHDRLAQVLSESIPDKVENRKRALADVERIMAILRERKSQYRARRPAIVNLIAASEIERFLANGLAGRLDLPARERRERQRHARAEVDHYIGAIEQHPIGVQIGIVPDTLPQTGFQIFRQPDREVLTLSPFRLGEHPNVRVGVAMLTSAPEALALHHKAAEEMWQRAHKGAAAANLLRRILRGV
;
A
#
# COMPACT_ATOMS: atom_id res chain seq x y z
N MET A 1 -26.09 0.62 -3.87
CA MET A 1 -24.70 0.33 -4.30
C MET A 1 -24.78 -0.76 -5.35
N ALA A 2 -24.38 -0.50 -6.60
CA ALA A 2 -24.43 -1.52 -7.64
C ALA A 2 -23.29 -2.52 -7.45
N ILE A 3 -23.58 -3.82 -7.54
CA ILE A 3 -22.55 -4.87 -7.47
C ILE A 3 -21.71 -4.80 -8.74
N ARG A 4 -20.39 -4.61 -8.58
CA ARG A 4 -19.42 -4.54 -9.65
C ARG A 4 -18.74 -5.90 -9.84
N PHE A 5 -19.06 -6.57 -10.94
CA PHE A 5 -18.53 -7.91 -11.20
C PHE A 5 -17.00 -7.93 -11.36
N ASP A 6 -16.42 -6.89 -11.96
CA ASP A 6 -14.96 -6.69 -12.06
C ASP A 6 -14.28 -6.61 -10.67
N ASP A 7 -14.96 -6.02 -9.70
CA ASP A 7 -14.46 -5.90 -8.33
C ASP A 7 -14.53 -7.24 -7.56
N ILE A 8 -15.51 -8.10 -7.88
CA ILE A 8 -15.54 -9.49 -7.37
C ILE A 8 -14.31 -10.25 -7.87
N GLY A 9 -14.01 -10.17 -9.16
CA GLY A 9 -12.84 -10.83 -9.74
C GLY A 9 -11.52 -10.34 -9.15
N ASN A 10 -11.41 -9.03 -8.95
CA ASN A 10 -10.29 -8.39 -8.27
C ASN A 10 -10.08 -8.92 -6.84
N ARG A 11 -11.16 -9.06 -6.05
CA ARG A 11 -11.12 -9.65 -4.70
C ARG A 11 -10.70 -11.12 -4.74
N LEU A 12 -11.31 -11.91 -5.62
CA LEU A 12 -10.95 -13.32 -5.81
C LEU A 12 -9.46 -13.49 -6.08
N LYS A 13 -8.91 -12.66 -6.99
CA LYS A 13 -7.47 -12.66 -7.29
C LYS A 13 -6.64 -12.32 -6.05
N ALA A 14 -7.00 -11.28 -5.30
CA ALA A 14 -6.27 -10.89 -4.10
C ALA A 14 -6.26 -11.99 -3.02
N PHE A 15 -7.42 -12.60 -2.75
CA PHE A 15 -7.53 -13.69 -1.78
C PHE A 15 -6.84 -14.96 -2.24
N ARG A 16 -6.84 -15.29 -3.55
CA ARG A 16 -6.01 -16.38 -4.08
C ARG A 16 -4.53 -16.11 -3.84
N LEU A 17 -4.05 -14.89 -4.11
CA LEU A 17 -2.64 -14.56 -3.88
C LEU A 17 -2.28 -14.68 -2.39
N ALA A 18 -3.18 -14.28 -1.48
CA ALA A 18 -2.98 -14.46 -0.04
C ALA A 18 -2.94 -15.92 0.40
N SER A 19 -3.78 -16.79 -0.17
CA SER A 19 -3.79 -18.22 0.19
C SER A 19 -2.49 -18.93 -0.19
N GLY A 20 -1.73 -18.37 -1.14
CA GLY A 20 -0.51 -18.96 -1.67
C GLY A 20 -0.76 -20.11 -2.65
N LEU A 21 -2.03 -20.38 -2.98
CA LEU A 21 -2.42 -21.39 -3.95
C LEU A 21 -2.23 -20.88 -5.38
N SER A 22 -1.74 -21.75 -6.25
CA SER A 22 -1.72 -21.48 -7.69
C SER A 22 -3.13 -21.51 -8.27
N ALA A 23 -3.30 -20.87 -9.42
CA ALA A 23 -4.55 -20.95 -10.18
C ALA A 23 -4.95 -22.40 -10.48
N ASP A 24 -3.97 -23.25 -10.80
CA ASP A 24 -4.20 -24.67 -11.11
C ASP A 24 -4.66 -25.46 -9.87
N GLN A 25 -4.11 -25.15 -8.69
CA GLN A 25 -4.53 -25.80 -7.45
C GLN A 25 -5.97 -25.45 -7.06
N ILE A 26 -6.35 -24.18 -7.19
CA ILE A 26 -7.73 -23.74 -6.93
C ILE A 26 -8.69 -24.36 -7.95
N ALA A 27 -8.36 -24.26 -9.24
CA ALA A 27 -9.18 -24.81 -10.31
C ALA A 27 -9.43 -26.32 -10.12
N LYS A 28 -8.39 -27.09 -9.79
CA LYS A 28 -8.50 -28.53 -9.50
C LYS A 28 -9.38 -28.83 -8.27
N ARG A 29 -9.29 -28.03 -7.20
CA ARG A 29 -10.12 -28.23 -5.99
C ARG A 29 -11.59 -27.93 -6.22
N LEU A 30 -11.89 -27.04 -7.17
CA LEU A 30 -13.25 -26.61 -7.51
C LEU A 30 -13.85 -27.38 -8.68
N ASP A 31 -13.11 -28.31 -9.28
CA ASP A 31 -13.48 -29.04 -10.50
C ASP A 31 -13.87 -28.09 -11.65
N ILE A 32 -13.07 -27.02 -11.83
CA ILE A 32 -13.22 -26.05 -12.93
C ILE A 32 -11.91 -25.97 -13.73
N SER A 33 -12.00 -25.50 -14.97
CA SER A 33 -10.79 -25.25 -15.76
C SER A 33 -10.04 -24.00 -15.28
N ARG A 34 -8.73 -23.96 -15.49
CA ARG A 34 -7.90 -22.76 -15.23
C ARG A 34 -8.45 -21.53 -15.97
N ALA A 35 -8.93 -21.73 -17.20
CA ALA A 35 -9.55 -20.68 -17.99
C ALA A 35 -10.84 -20.16 -17.34
N ALA A 36 -11.66 -21.02 -16.72
CA ALA A 36 -12.83 -20.60 -15.96
C ALA A 36 -12.43 -19.74 -14.75
N LEU A 37 -11.42 -20.14 -13.99
CA LEU A 37 -10.93 -19.35 -12.86
C LEU A 37 -10.46 -17.96 -13.29
N TYR A 38 -9.70 -17.85 -14.39
CA TYR A 38 -9.26 -16.53 -14.87
C TYR A 38 -10.40 -15.65 -15.38
N ARG A 39 -11.45 -16.23 -15.95
CA ARG A 39 -12.68 -15.49 -16.31
C ARG A 39 -13.34 -14.91 -15.06
N PHE A 40 -13.41 -15.69 -13.98
CA PHE A 40 -13.93 -15.20 -12.70
C PHE A 40 -13.06 -14.10 -12.10
N GLU A 41 -11.73 -14.23 -12.15
CA GLU A 41 -10.81 -13.17 -11.70
C GLU A 41 -10.90 -11.88 -12.54
N LYS A 42 -11.39 -11.97 -13.78
CA LYS A 42 -11.70 -10.81 -14.63
C LYS A 42 -13.10 -10.22 -14.38
N GLY A 43 -13.89 -10.84 -13.50
CA GLY A 43 -15.24 -10.41 -13.19
C GLY A 43 -16.31 -10.89 -14.19
N GLU A 44 -16.08 -11.97 -14.92
CA GLU A 44 -17.14 -12.60 -15.70
C GLU A 44 -18.11 -13.37 -14.77
N LEU A 45 -19.41 -13.39 -15.12
CA LEU A 45 -20.50 -13.96 -14.32
C LEU A 45 -20.22 -15.41 -13.88
N ALA A 46 -19.98 -15.60 -12.59
CA ALA A 46 -19.96 -16.90 -11.93
C ALA A 46 -21.36 -17.23 -11.39
N LYS A 47 -21.76 -18.51 -11.42
CA LYS A 47 -22.96 -18.96 -10.68
C LYS A 47 -22.72 -18.73 -9.19
N ILE A 48 -23.77 -18.38 -8.44
CA ILE A 48 -23.67 -18.15 -6.98
C ILE A 48 -23.05 -19.35 -6.26
N GLU A 49 -23.41 -20.57 -6.66
CA GLU A 49 -22.80 -21.82 -6.16
C GLU A 49 -21.28 -21.87 -6.34
N THR A 50 -20.75 -21.35 -7.45
CA THR A 50 -19.31 -21.30 -7.69
C THR A 50 -18.65 -20.24 -6.82
N LEU A 51 -19.32 -19.09 -6.62
CA LEU A 51 -18.83 -18.04 -5.75
C LEU A 51 -18.78 -18.49 -4.28
N ASP A 52 -19.77 -19.27 -3.85
CA ASP A 52 -19.84 -19.85 -2.51
C ASP A 52 -18.69 -20.83 -2.26
N LYS A 53 -18.45 -21.77 -3.19
CA LYS A 53 -17.30 -22.70 -3.12
C LYS A 53 -15.95 -21.96 -3.12
N LEU A 54 -15.82 -20.88 -3.90
CA LEU A 54 -14.62 -20.03 -3.89
C LEU A 54 -14.44 -19.34 -2.54
N ALA A 55 -15.52 -18.83 -1.96
CA ALA A 55 -15.51 -18.17 -0.65
C ALA A 55 -15.05 -19.14 0.44
N GLU A 56 -15.64 -20.35 0.49
CA GLU A 56 -15.26 -21.42 1.41
C GLU A 56 -13.78 -21.80 1.24
N LEU A 57 -13.33 -22.06 0.00
CA LEU A 57 -11.95 -22.44 -0.28
C LEU A 57 -10.93 -21.36 0.11
N LEU A 58 -11.30 -20.09 -0.02
CA LEU A 58 -10.45 -18.94 0.30
C LEU A 58 -10.59 -18.48 1.76
N GLY A 59 -11.49 -19.09 2.53
CA GLY A 59 -11.73 -18.75 3.93
C GLY A 59 -12.36 -17.36 4.12
N VAL A 60 -13.20 -16.92 3.18
CA VAL A 60 -13.91 -15.62 3.21
C VAL A 60 -15.40 -15.81 3.05
N SER A 61 -16.18 -14.77 3.35
CA SER A 61 -17.62 -14.79 3.13
C SER A 61 -18.00 -14.35 1.71
N VAL A 62 -19.12 -14.86 1.19
CA VAL A 62 -19.69 -14.36 -0.08
C VAL A 62 -19.95 -12.85 -0.03
N PRO A 63 -20.53 -12.26 1.04
CA PRO A 63 -20.65 -10.81 1.19
C PRO A 63 -19.31 -10.06 1.02
N THR A 64 -18.21 -10.58 1.56
CA THR A 64 -16.87 -10.02 1.38
C THR A 64 -16.48 -9.99 -0.10
N LEU A 65 -16.70 -11.08 -0.83
CA LEU A 65 -16.41 -11.15 -2.28
C LEU A 65 -17.30 -10.20 -3.09
N LEU A 66 -18.56 -10.02 -2.68
CA LEU A 66 -19.50 -9.07 -3.27
C LEU A 66 -19.20 -7.60 -2.92
N GLY A 67 -18.22 -7.34 -2.04
CA GLY A 67 -17.87 -5.99 -1.61
C GLY A 67 -18.87 -5.35 -0.65
N VAL A 68 -19.63 -6.17 0.09
CA VAL A 68 -20.57 -5.70 1.09
C VAL A 68 -19.84 -5.48 2.42
N GLY A 69 -19.89 -4.26 2.94
CA GLY A 69 -19.32 -3.89 4.23
C GLY A 69 -17.81 -3.60 4.19
N VAL A 70 -17.07 -4.24 5.11
CA VAL A 70 -15.61 -4.10 5.21
C VAL A 70 -14.96 -5.35 4.62
N GLU A 71 -14.03 -5.12 3.70
CA GLU A 71 -13.15 -6.15 3.15
C GLU A 71 -11.91 -6.28 4.04
N TYR A 72 -11.74 -7.46 4.66
CA TYR A 72 -10.60 -7.78 5.52
C TYR A 72 -9.54 -8.55 4.73
N LEU A 73 -8.34 -7.99 4.63
CA LEU A 73 -7.24 -8.55 3.87
C LEU A 73 -6.21 -9.19 4.82
N PRO A 74 -6.00 -10.52 4.73
CA PRO A 74 -5.24 -11.27 5.73
C PRO A 74 -3.72 -11.18 5.52
N SER A 75 -3.24 -10.53 4.45
CA SER A 75 -1.82 -10.46 4.13
C SER A 75 -1.44 -9.18 3.38
N ALA A 76 -0.17 -8.81 3.48
CA ALA A 76 0.41 -7.70 2.73
C ALA A 76 0.32 -7.93 1.21
N VAL A 77 0.44 -9.19 0.76
CA VAL A 77 0.30 -9.56 -0.66
C VAL A 77 -1.08 -9.18 -1.17
N ALA A 78 -2.16 -9.58 -0.46
CA ALA A 78 -3.51 -9.22 -0.85
C ALA A 78 -3.75 -7.71 -0.75
N TYR A 79 -3.25 -7.07 0.31
CA TYR A 79 -3.36 -5.62 0.48
C TYR A 79 -2.75 -4.85 -0.69
N PHE A 80 -1.48 -5.10 -1.02
CA PHE A 80 -0.83 -4.38 -2.10
C PHE A 80 -1.42 -4.73 -3.48
N GLU A 81 -1.91 -5.94 -3.70
CA GLU A 81 -2.65 -6.28 -4.92
C GLU A 81 -3.97 -5.49 -5.01
N ARG A 82 -4.71 -5.36 -3.90
CA ARG A 82 -5.93 -4.53 -3.88
C ARG A 82 -5.61 -3.06 -4.13
N LEU A 83 -4.56 -2.51 -3.54
CA LEU A 83 -4.11 -1.15 -3.85
C LEU A 83 -3.82 -0.99 -5.36
N ARG A 84 -3.05 -1.91 -5.94
CA ARG A 84 -2.77 -1.90 -7.39
C ARG A 84 -4.05 -1.87 -8.20
N GLN A 85 -5.03 -2.72 -7.88
CA GLN A 85 -6.31 -2.79 -8.59
C GLN A 85 -7.13 -1.50 -8.44
N LEU A 86 -7.14 -0.87 -7.26
CA LEU A 86 -7.84 0.40 -7.03
C LEU A 86 -7.19 1.56 -7.81
N GLU A 87 -5.86 1.59 -7.86
CA GLU A 87 -5.05 2.58 -8.57
C GLU A 87 -5.30 2.59 -10.08
N VAL A 88 -5.64 1.43 -10.68
CA VAL A 88 -5.91 1.30 -12.12
C VAL A 88 -7.00 2.24 -12.62
N THR A 89 -8.00 2.57 -11.81
CA THR A 89 -9.11 3.46 -12.19
C THR A 89 -9.21 4.72 -11.33
N ALA A 90 -8.35 4.87 -10.31
CA ALA A 90 -8.32 6.06 -9.50
C ALA A 90 -8.02 7.30 -10.36
N SER A 91 -8.69 8.40 -10.04
CA SER A 91 -8.42 9.75 -10.57
C SER A 91 -7.69 10.60 -9.55
N HIS A 92 -8.00 10.40 -8.27
CA HIS A 92 -7.37 11.09 -7.13
C HIS A 92 -7.07 10.09 -6.02
N ILE A 93 -5.94 10.29 -5.34
CA ILE A 93 -5.48 9.46 -4.23
C ILE A 93 -5.06 10.39 -3.09
N ILE A 94 -5.64 10.20 -1.91
CA ILE A 94 -5.14 10.82 -0.66
C ILE A 94 -4.34 9.75 0.07
N VAL A 95 -3.09 10.07 0.43
CA VAL A 95 -2.17 9.14 1.10
C VAL A 95 -1.70 9.75 2.41
N LEU A 96 -2.12 9.13 3.52
CA LEU A 96 -1.60 9.37 4.86
C LEU A 96 -0.95 8.08 5.35
N ALA A 97 0.27 7.78 4.91
CA ALA A 97 0.92 6.52 5.28
C ALA A 97 2.45 6.62 5.22
N GLY A 98 3.09 6.45 6.38
CA GLY A 98 4.54 6.36 6.53
C GLY A 98 5.30 7.63 6.13
N PRO A 99 6.62 7.64 6.35
CA PRO A 99 7.45 8.80 6.02
C PRO A 99 7.55 9.04 4.50
N ILE A 100 7.31 8.02 3.67
CA ILE A 100 7.47 8.05 2.22
C ILE A 100 6.27 7.36 1.55
N SER A 101 5.56 8.09 0.70
CA SER A 101 4.61 7.50 -0.27
C SER A 101 5.36 6.74 -1.36
N TYR A 102 5.08 5.44 -1.46
CA TYR A 102 5.75 4.56 -2.42
C TYR A 102 5.55 4.99 -3.89
N LEU A 103 4.37 5.50 -4.26
CA LEU A 103 4.12 5.95 -5.64
C LEU A 103 4.96 7.18 -6.03
N LEU A 104 5.36 7.97 -5.03
CA LEU A 104 6.19 9.17 -5.20
C LEU A 104 7.67 8.91 -4.93
N SER A 105 8.04 7.71 -4.50
CA SER A 105 9.41 7.39 -4.09
C SER A 105 10.39 7.36 -5.28
N SER A 106 11.67 7.53 -5.00
CA SER A 106 12.73 7.36 -6.00
C SER A 106 12.84 5.90 -6.46
N ASP A 107 13.52 5.66 -7.58
CA ASP A 107 13.86 4.28 -8.03
C ASP A 107 14.89 3.63 -7.09
N ALA A 108 15.83 4.41 -6.57
CA ALA A 108 16.77 3.94 -5.56
C ALA A 108 16.07 3.41 -4.29
N PHE A 109 14.97 4.04 -3.86
CA PHE A 109 14.15 3.52 -2.76
C PHE A 109 13.53 2.16 -3.10
N HIS A 110 12.99 2.00 -4.31
CA HIS A 110 12.42 0.72 -4.76
C HIS A 110 13.47 -0.39 -4.79
N ASP A 111 14.65 -0.11 -5.34
CA ASP A 111 15.71 -1.11 -5.51
C ASP A 111 16.21 -1.66 -4.17
N ARG A 112 16.19 -0.83 -3.12
CA ARG A 112 16.58 -1.24 -1.76
C ARG A 112 15.49 -1.94 -0.98
N LEU A 113 14.22 -1.74 -1.34
CA LEU A 113 13.09 -2.23 -0.56
C LEU A 113 13.07 -3.76 -0.44
N ALA A 114 13.48 -4.50 -1.48
CA ALA A 114 13.54 -5.97 -1.42
C ALA A 114 14.47 -6.48 -0.31
N GLN A 115 15.64 -5.86 -0.17
CA GLN A 115 16.61 -6.17 0.90
C GLN A 115 16.03 -5.81 2.27
N VAL A 116 15.45 -4.62 2.40
CA VAL A 116 14.87 -4.10 3.65
C VAL A 116 13.73 -4.99 4.15
N LEU A 117 12.82 -5.38 3.27
CA LEU A 117 11.71 -6.25 3.61
C LEU A 117 12.18 -7.66 3.99
N SER A 118 13.16 -8.21 3.27
CA SER A 118 13.72 -9.54 3.58
C SER A 118 14.46 -9.57 4.91
N GLU A 119 15.18 -8.49 5.21
CA GLU A 119 15.91 -8.27 6.47
C GLU A 119 14.99 -8.12 7.68
N SER A 120 13.77 -7.62 7.47
CA SER A 120 12.75 -7.48 8.53
C SER A 120 12.15 -8.81 9.01
N ILE A 121 12.39 -9.90 8.27
CA ILE A 121 11.88 -11.22 8.60
C ILE A 121 12.86 -11.91 9.56
N PRO A 122 12.45 -12.24 10.81
CA PRO A 122 13.31 -12.92 11.77
C PRO A 122 13.81 -14.27 11.25
N ASP A 123 15.05 -14.63 11.56
CA ASP A 123 15.67 -15.85 11.03
C ASP A 123 15.01 -17.15 11.52
N LYS A 124 14.44 -17.14 12.73
CA LYS A 124 13.85 -18.31 13.39
C LYS A 124 12.32 -18.41 13.28
N VAL A 125 11.70 -17.68 12.35
CA VAL A 125 10.23 -17.80 12.16
C VAL A 125 9.87 -19.05 11.37
N GLU A 126 8.90 -19.83 11.84
CA GLU A 126 8.49 -21.12 11.26
C GLU A 126 8.19 -21.02 9.74
N ASN A 127 7.50 -19.96 9.33
CA ASN A 127 7.10 -19.73 7.94
C ASN A 127 8.07 -18.84 7.14
N ARG A 128 9.37 -18.82 7.48
CA ARG A 128 10.35 -17.89 6.87
C ARG A 128 10.42 -18.00 5.35
N LYS A 129 10.44 -19.23 4.81
CA LYS A 129 10.51 -19.47 3.36
C LYS A 129 9.30 -18.86 2.63
N ARG A 130 8.10 -19.00 3.21
CA ARG A 130 6.88 -18.39 2.68
C ARG A 130 6.96 -16.87 2.76
N ALA A 131 7.41 -16.32 3.90
CA ALA A 131 7.54 -14.88 4.08
C ALA A 131 8.51 -14.24 3.06
N LEU A 132 9.63 -14.91 2.75
CA LEU A 132 10.56 -14.46 1.69
C LEU A 132 9.92 -14.50 0.29
N ALA A 133 9.19 -15.58 -0.03
CA ALA A 133 8.45 -15.66 -1.29
C ALA A 133 7.35 -14.57 -1.38
N ASP A 134 6.74 -14.21 -0.26
CA ASP A 134 5.77 -13.11 -0.20
C ASP A 134 6.45 -11.76 -0.45
N VAL A 135 7.69 -11.54 0.02
CA VAL A 135 8.47 -10.33 -0.33
C VAL A 135 8.68 -10.23 -1.84
N GLU A 136 9.05 -11.32 -2.51
CA GLU A 136 9.23 -11.32 -3.98
C GLU A 136 7.92 -10.94 -4.71
N ARG A 137 6.79 -11.52 -4.28
CA ARG A 137 5.46 -11.20 -4.83
C ARG A 137 5.08 -9.75 -4.58
N ILE A 138 5.30 -9.24 -3.37
CA ILE A 138 5.05 -7.84 -3.01
C ILE A 138 5.89 -6.93 -3.91
N MET A 139 7.18 -7.21 -4.08
CA MET A 139 8.06 -6.39 -4.94
C MET A 139 7.61 -6.38 -6.40
N ALA A 140 7.09 -7.50 -6.93
CA ALA A 140 6.49 -7.54 -8.26
C ALA A 140 5.23 -6.66 -8.36
N ILE A 141 4.32 -6.74 -7.39
CA ILE A 141 3.13 -5.90 -7.32
C ILE A 141 3.50 -4.42 -7.23
N LEU A 142 4.45 -4.07 -6.35
CA LEU A 142 4.91 -2.70 -6.15
C LEU A 142 5.51 -2.11 -7.43
N ARG A 143 6.32 -2.89 -8.16
CA ARG A 143 6.85 -2.47 -9.47
C ARG A 143 5.73 -2.14 -10.46
N GLU A 144 4.68 -2.98 -10.52
CA GLU A 144 3.54 -2.74 -11.38
C GLU A 144 2.76 -1.48 -10.98
N ARG A 145 2.52 -1.27 -9.67
CA ARG A 145 1.90 -0.05 -9.13
C ARG A 145 2.65 1.21 -9.58
N LYS A 146 3.98 1.22 -9.43
CA LYS A 146 4.82 2.36 -9.80
C LYS A 146 4.78 2.63 -11.31
N SER A 147 4.82 1.58 -12.13
CA SER A 147 4.69 1.67 -13.59
C SER A 147 3.34 2.26 -14.01
N GLN A 148 2.24 1.75 -13.46
CA GLN A 148 0.89 2.22 -13.76
C GLN A 148 0.68 3.67 -13.33
N TYR A 149 1.16 4.05 -12.16
CA TYR A 149 1.13 5.44 -11.69
C TYR A 149 1.88 6.37 -12.65
N ARG A 150 3.08 5.99 -13.09
CA ARG A 150 3.87 6.81 -14.03
C ARG A 150 3.18 7.00 -15.38
N ALA A 151 2.43 6.00 -15.84
CA ALA A 151 1.71 6.04 -17.10
C ALA A 151 0.43 6.90 -17.04
N ARG A 152 -0.35 6.80 -15.96
CA ARG A 152 -1.65 7.50 -15.83
C ARG A 152 -1.57 8.83 -15.08
N ARG A 153 -0.62 8.95 -14.15
CA ARG A 153 -0.42 10.09 -13.23
C ARG A 153 -1.72 10.61 -12.61
N PRO A 154 -2.50 9.77 -11.90
CA PRO A 154 -3.64 10.26 -11.13
C PRO A 154 -3.16 11.29 -10.10
N ALA A 155 -4.04 12.25 -9.77
CA ALA A 155 -3.69 13.26 -8.79
C ALA A 155 -3.45 12.60 -7.42
N ILE A 156 -2.44 13.06 -6.69
CA ILE A 156 -2.06 12.52 -5.40
C ILE A 156 -1.81 13.64 -4.40
N VAL A 157 -2.51 13.56 -3.27
CA VAL A 157 -2.25 14.38 -2.09
C VAL A 157 -1.58 13.47 -1.07
N ASN A 158 -0.35 13.80 -0.69
CA ASN A 158 0.40 13.05 0.30
C ASN A 158 0.64 13.91 1.54
N LEU A 159 0.29 13.36 2.70
CA LEU A 159 0.47 13.97 4.01
C LEU A 159 1.47 13.13 4.82
N ILE A 160 2.51 13.77 5.34
CA ILE A 160 3.57 13.12 6.11
C ILE A 160 3.83 13.88 7.42
N ALA A 161 4.00 13.17 8.53
CA ALA A 161 4.42 13.79 9.78
C ALA A 161 5.90 14.15 9.74
N ALA A 162 6.26 15.35 10.19
CA ALA A 162 7.66 15.75 10.38
C ALA A 162 8.42 14.74 11.26
N SER A 163 7.78 14.26 12.34
CA SER A 163 8.36 13.26 13.24
C SER A 163 8.58 11.89 12.59
N GLU A 164 7.80 11.50 11.56
CA GLU A 164 8.04 10.29 10.79
C GLU A 164 9.29 10.43 9.92
N ILE A 165 9.52 11.61 9.34
CA ILE A 165 10.72 11.89 8.55
C ILE A 165 11.97 11.91 9.44
N GLU A 166 11.89 12.52 10.62
CA GLU A 166 12.99 12.52 11.59
C GLU A 166 13.39 11.10 11.99
N ARG A 167 12.41 10.25 12.33
CA ARG A 167 12.67 8.84 12.64
C ARG A 167 13.23 8.09 11.44
N PHE A 168 12.69 8.30 10.24
CA PHE A 168 13.20 7.69 9.01
C PHE A 168 14.65 8.06 8.73
N LEU A 169 15.04 9.31 8.96
CA LEU A 169 16.43 9.76 8.82
C LEU A 169 17.34 9.18 9.91
N ALA A 170 16.86 9.11 11.15
CA ALA A 170 17.61 8.56 12.27
C ALA A 170 17.87 7.05 12.13
N ASN A 171 16.85 6.29 11.77
CA ASN A 171 16.91 4.84 11.64
C ASN A 171 17.45 4.39 10.26
N GLY A 172 17.25 5.23 9.24
CA GLY A 172 17.57 4.92 7.86
C GLY A 172 16.59 3.91 7.24
N LEU A 173 16.81 3.60 5.97
CA LEU A 173 16.07 2.54 5.27
C LEU A 173 16.57 1.14 5.71
N ALA A 174 16.27 0.78 6.95
CA ALA A 174 16.71 -0.45 7.61
C ALA A 174 15.52 -1.38 7.89
N GLY A 175 15.71 -2.68 7.67
CA GLY A 175 14.75 -3.74 7.97
C GLY A 175 14.78 -4.19 9.42
N ARG A 176 15.91 -3.98 10.11
CA ARG A 176 16.12 -4.28 11.53
C ARG A 176 17.00 -3.22 12.20
N LEU A 177 16.92 -3.12 13.52
CA LEU A 177 17.60 -2.06 14.30
C LEU A 177 19.03 -2.44 14.74
N ASP A 178 19.39 -3.72 14.65
CA ASP A 178 20.67 -4.29 15.08
C ASP A 178 21.72 -4.33 13.96
N LEU A 179 21.57 -3.49 12.93
CA LEU A 179 22.54 -3.40 11.84
C LEU A 179 23.91 -2.88 12.31
N PRO A 180 25.01 -3.43 11.77
CA PRO A 180 26.36 -2.91 11.99
C PRO A 180 26.46 -1.42 11.67
N ALA A 181 27.30 -0.68 12.40
CA ALA A 181 27.41 0.78 12.28
C ALA A 181 27.75 1.27 10.87
N ARG A 182 28.47 0.46 10.06
CA ARG A 182 28.76 0.77 8.67
C ARG A 182 27.51 0.71 7.79
N GLU A 183 26.74 -0.37 7.91
CA GLU A 183 25.50 -0.56 7.17
C GLU A 183 24.43 0.45 7.58
N ARG A 184 24.30 0.72 8.88
CA ARG A 184 23.39 1.76 9.40
C ARG A 184 23.66 3.11 8.75
N ARG A 185 24.93 3.54 8.70
CA ARG A 185 25.32 4.79 8.03
C ARG A 185 24.99 4.80 6.55
N GLU A 186 25.10 3.66 5.87
CA GLU A 186 24.65 3.53 4.49
C GLU A 186 23.13 3.66 4.35
N ARG A 187 22.35 3.01 5.23
CA ARG A 187 20.87 3.12 5.25
C ARG A 187 20.40 4.54 5.53
N GLN A 188 21.09 5.26 6.41
CA GLN A 188 20.83 6.68 6.69
C GLN A 188 21.12 7.57 5.47
N ARG A 189 22.20 7.30 4.72
CA ARG A 189 22.47 8.01 3.45
C ARG A 189 21.37 7.79 2.43
N HIS A 190 20.82 6.57 2.33
CA HIS A 190 19.69 6.31 1.45
C HIS A 190 18.41 7.03 1.89
N ALA A 191 18.13 7.08 3.20
CA ALA A 191 17.00 7.85 3.71
C ALA A 191 17.15 9.35 3.44
N ARG A 192 18.35 9.92 3.63
CA ARG A 192 18.65 11.32 3.28
C ARG A 192 18.42 11.61 1.80
N ALA A 193 18.96 10.76 0.91
CA ALA A 193 18.77 10.90 -0.53
C ALA A 193 17.28 10.83 -0.93
N GLU A 194 16.48 10.01 -0.23
CA GLU A 194 15.04 9.93 -0.48
C GLU A 194 14.30 11.19 -0.01
N VAL A 195 14.68 11.78 1.12
CA VAL A 195 14.12 13.07 1.57
C VAL A 195 14.52 14.21 0.63
N ASP A 196 15.76 14.21 0.12
CA ASP A 196 16.19 15.15 -0.93
C ASP A 196 15.36 15.00 -2.22
N HIS A 197 15.05 13.77 -2.62
CA HIS A 197 14.12 13.50 -3.73
C HIS A 197 12.73 14.10 -3.48
N TYR A 198 12.21 14.00 -2.26
CA TYR A 198 10.93 14.64 -1.88
C TYR A 198 10.98 16.17 -1.91
N ILE A 199 12.08 16.77 -1.45
CA ILE A 199 12.29 18.22 -1.56
C ILE A 199 12.23 18.63 -3.03
N GLY A 200 12.94 17.91 -3.91
CA GLY A 200 12.90 18.15 -5.36
C GLY A 200 11.49 18.03 -5.93
N ALA A 201 10.73 17.00 -5.54
CA ALA A 201 9.35 16.81 -5.98
C ALA A 201 8.41 17.95 -5.52
N ILE A 202 8.59 18.46 -4.30
CA ILE A 202 7.83 19.61 -3.78
C ILE A 202 8.15 20.87 -4.60
N GLU A 203 9.41 21.12 -4.91
CA GLU A 203 9.85 22.35 -5.58
C GLU A 203 9.56 22.37 -7.08
N GLN A 204 9.53 21.21 -7.72
CA GLN A 204 9.15 21.09 -9.13
C GLN A 204 7.64 21.32 -9.35
N HIS A 205 6.83 21.26 -8.29
CA HIS A 205 5.37 21.38 -8.34
C HIS A 205 4.73 20.60 -9.52
N PRO A 206 5.00 19.29 -9.66
CA PRO A 206 4.47 18.55 -10.79
C PRO A 206 2.94 18.56 -10.76
N ILE A 207 2.34 18.72 -11.94
CA ILE A 207 0.88 18.75 -12.09
C ILE A 207 0.27 17.50 -11.45
N GLY A 208 -0.70 17.71 -10.57
CA GLY A 208 -1.42 16.64 -9.88
C GLY A 208 -0.71 16.07 -8.65
N VAL A 209 0.48 16.55 -8.26
CA VAL A 209 1.17 16.09 -7.05
C VAL A 209 1.19 17.19 -6.00
N GLN A 210 0.70 16.87 -4.81
CA GLN A 210 0.71 17.77 -3.66
C GLN A 210 1.25 17.02 -2.44
N ILE A 211 2.31 17.56 -1.83
CA ILE A 211 2.93 16.98 -0.64
C ILE A 211 2.84 18.01 0.49
N GLY A 212 2.25 17.60 1.61
CA GLY A 212 2.10 18.38 2.82
C GLY A 212 2.87 17.76 3.98
N ILE A 213 3.69 18.57 4.66
CA ILE A 213 4.42 18.15 5.86
C ILE A 213 3.71 18.68 7.09
N VAL A 214 3.16 17.78 7.88
CA VAL A 214 2.42 18.10 9.11
C VAL A 214 3.42 18.19 10.27
N PRO A 215 3.54 19.34 10.95
CA PRO A 215 4.46 19.49 12.07
C PRO A 215 4.01 18.70 13.32
N ASP A 216 2.70 18.49 13.46
CA ASP A 216 2.09 17.75 14.57
C ASP A 216 2.15 16.23 14.39
N THR A 217 1.70 15.51 15.42
CA THR A 217 1.55 14.05 15.38
C THR A 217 0.40 13.66 14.45
N LEU A 218 0.67 12.71 13.55
CA LEU A 218 -0.35 12.03 12.76
C LEU A 218 -0.91 10.81 13.51
N PRO A 219 -2.14 10.36 13.18
CA PRO A 219 -2.62 9.07 13.64
C PRO A 219 -1.59 7.97 13.35
N GLN A 220 -1.38 7.08 14.32
CA GLN A 220 -0.46 5.96 14.11
C GLN A 220 -0.92 5.06 12.96
N THR A 221 -2.24 4.88 12.79
CA THR A 221 -2.80 4.12 11.67
C THR A 221 -2.90 5.01 10.45
N GLY A 222 -2.09 4.72 9.44
CA GLY A 222 -2.20 5.39 8.15
C GLY A 222 -3.43 4.92 7.36
N PHE A 223 -3.92 5.78 6.48
CA PHE A 223 -5.00 5.46 5.56
C PHE A 223 -4.76 6.01 4.16
N GLN A 224 -5.48 5.46 3.19
CA GLN A 224 -5.53 5.99 1.84
C GLN A 224 -6.97 6.07 1.36
N ILE A 225 -7.31 7.13 0.62
CA ILE A 225 -8.61 7.28 -0.02
C ILE A 225 -8.39 7.29 -1.53
N PHE A 226 -9.06 6.39 -2.24
CA PHE A 226 -9.04 6.30 -3.69
C PHE A 226 -10.36 6.81 -4.25
N ARG A 227 -10.32 7.87 -5.05
CA ARG A 227 -11.48 8.39 -5.78
C ARG A 227 -11.49 7.82 -7.20
N GLN A 228 -12.43 6.92 -7.45
CA GLN A 228 -12.73 6.34 -8.75
C GLN A 228 -13.93 7.11 -9.36
N PRO A 229 -14.20 6.98 -10.68
CA PRO A 229 -15.29 7.73 -11.33
C PRO A 229 -16.67 7.52 -10.70
N ASP A 230 -16.91 6.37 -10.11
CA ASP A 230 -18.22 5.92 -9.63
C ASP A 230 -18.30 5.71 -8.11
N ARG A 231 -17.16 5.73 -7.41
CA ARG A 231 -17.11 5.49 -5.95
C ARG A 231 -15.81 5.99 -5.33
N GLU A 232 -15.79 6.00 -4.00
CA GLU A 232 -14.58 6.14 -3.23
C GLU A 232 -14.33 4.91 -2.35
N VAL A 233 -13.05 4.61 -2.13
CA VAL A 233 -12.62 3.47 -1.33
C VAL A 233 -11.59 3.95 -0.32
N LEU A 234 -11.89 3.75 0.97
CA LEU A 234 -10.97 3.94 2.08
C LEU A 234 -10.19 2.66 2.31
N THR A 235 -8.89 2.78 2.56
CA THR A 235 -8.03 1.66 2.95
C THR A 235 -7.26 2.01 4.22
N LEU A 236 -7.16 1.06 5.14
CA LEU A 236 -6.43 1.13 6.41
C LEU A 236 -5.51 -0.07 6.47
N SER A 237 -4.25 0.11 6.86
CA SER A 237 -3.29 -0.98 6.82
C SER A 237 -2.23 -0.93 7.92
N PRO A 238 -1.97 -2.06 8.60
CA PRO A 238 -0.81 -2.21 9.46
C PRO A 238 0.47 -2.51 8.67
N PHE A 239 0.36 -2.78 7.36
CA PHE A 239 1.50 -3.11 6.52
C PHE A 239 2.25 -1.85 6.11
N ARG A 240 3.56 -1.83 6.37
CA ARG A 240 4.43 -0.66 6.16
C ARG A 240 5.61 -1.01 5.27
N LEU A 241 5.96 -0.06 4.42
CA LEU A 241 7.17 -0.07 3.59
C LEU A 241 8.13 0.98 4.13
N GLY A 242 9.43 0.76 3.97
CA GLY A 242 10.45 1.71 4.39
C GLY A 242 10.87 1.50 5.85
N GLU A 243 10.71 2.54 6.67
CA GLU A 243 11.06 2.51 8.10
C GLU A 243 10.13 1.59 8.90
N HIS A 244 10.68 0.80 9.82
CA HIS A 244 9.93 -0.22 10.58
C HIS A 244 9.01 -1.06 9.69
N PRO A 245 9.58 -1.73 8.67
CA PRO A 245 8.77 -2.43 7.68
C PRO A 245 7.98 -3.55 8.34
N ASN A 246 6.74 -3.69 7.90
CA ASN A 246 5.86 -4.77 8.31
C ASN A 246 5.09 -5.27 7.10
N VAL A 247 5.43 -6.47 6.64
CA VAL A 247 4.70 -7.14 5.55
C VAL A 247 4.16 -8.51 5.98
N ARG A 248 4.20 -8.81 7.29
CA ARG A 248 3.93 -10.16 7.81
C ARG A 248 2.78 -10.23 8.79
N VAL A 249 2.60 -9.20 9.63
CA VAL A 249 1.65 -9.27 10.75
C VAL A 249 0.59 -8.18 10.64
N GLY A 250 -0.67 -8.60 10.72
CA GLY A 250 -1.81 -7.69 10.77
C GLY A 250 -2.86 -7.99 9.71
N VAL A 251 -3.94 -7.22 9.77
CA VAL A 251 -5.08 -7.31 8.84
C VAL A 251 -5.32 -5.91 8.29
N ALA A 252 -5.34 -5.77 6.96
CA ALA A 252 -5.73 -4.53 6.32
C ALA A 252 -7.24 -4.51 6.08
N MET A 253 -7.83 -3.32 6.00
CA MET A 253 -9.26 -3.13 5.84
C MET A 253 -9.55 -2.18 4.69
N LEU A 254 -10.53 -2.52 3.87
CA LEU A 254 -11.04 -1.68 2.79
C LEU A 254 -12.54 -1.48 2.96
N THR A 255 -13.04 -0.27 2.70
CA THR A 255 -14.48 0.01 2.75
C THR A 255 -14.89 1.19 1.86
N SER A 256 -16.13 1.14 1.39
CA SER A 256 -16.81 2.27 0.74
C SER A 256 -17.97 2.82 1.59
N ALA A 257 -17.98 2.52 2.90
CA ALA A 257 -18.99 3.03 3.81
C ALA A 257 -18.95 4.58 3.84
N PRO A 258 -20.07 5.28 3.52
CA PRO A 258 -20.11 6.74 3.43
C PRO A 258 -19.64 7.42 4.72
N GLU A 259 -20.07 6.92 5.87
CA GLU A 259 -19.71 7.43 7.20
C GLU A 259 -18.21 7.31 7.48
N ALA A 260 -17.59 6.18 7.11
CA ALA A 260 -16.14 6.01 7.25
C ALA A 260 -15.38 6.98 6.34
N LEU A 261 -15.81 7.11 5.08
CA LEU A 261 -15.22 8.05 4.13
C LEU A 261 -15.34 9.51 4.62
N ALA A 262 -16.52 9.93 5.07
CA ALA A 262 -16.76 11.29 5.53
C ALA A 262 -15.85 11.67 6.71
N LEU A 263 -15.71 10.78 7.70
CA LEU A 263 -14.83 11.01 8.85
C LEU A 263 -13.35 11.09 8.45
N HIS A 264 -12.88 10.23 7.53
CA HIS A 264 -11.48 10.23 7.09
C HIS A 264 -11.16 11.40 6.15
N HIS A 265 -12.11 11.86 5.34
CA HIS A 265 -11.98 13.10 4.57
C HIS A 265 -11.81 14.30 5.49
N LYS A 266 -12.72 14.45 6.47
CA LYS A 266 -12.63 15.54 7.45
C LYS A 266 -11.26 15.54 8.14
N ALA A 267 -10.80 14.37 8.58
CA ALA A 267 -9.47 14.23 9.19
C ALA A 267 -8.34 14.62 8.24
N ALA A 268 -8.38 14.17 6.97
CA ALA A 268 -7.38 14.52 5.96
C ALA A 268 -7.37 16.04 5.67
N GLU A 269 -8.53 16.67 5.58
CA GLU A 269 -8.68 18.11 5.38
C GLU A 269 -8.11 18.91 6.56
N GLU A 270 -8.43 18.54 7.80
CA GLU A 270 -7.89 19.18 9.01
C GLU A 270 -6.36 19.08 9.09
N MET A 271 -5.78 17.95 8.70
CA MET A 271 -4.33 17.78 8.61
C MET A 271 -3.74 18.61 7.46
N TRP A 272 -4.42 18.62 6.31
CA TRP A 272 -4.00 19.42 5.15
C TRP A 272 -3.96 20.91 5.48
N GLN A 273 -4.95 21.45 6.20
CA GLN A 273 -4.95 22.86 6.58
C GLN A 273 -3.73 23.23 7.42
N ARG A 274 -3.33 22.38 8.36
CA ARG A 274 -2.17 22.59 9.25
C ARG A 274 -0.82 22.25 8.62
N ALA A 275 -0.80 21.53 7.49
CA ALA A 275 0.43 21.12 6.83
C ALA A 275 1.18 22.31 6.22
N HIS A 276 2.52 22.29 6.34
CA HIS A 276 3.39 23.09 5.49
C HIS A 276 3.34 22.55 4.06
N LYS A 277 3.33 23.46 3.07
CA LYS A 277 3.17 23.15 1.65
C LYS A 277 4.18 23.95 0.81
N GLY A 278 4.48 23.48 -0.40
CA GLY A 278 5.39 24.17 -1.33
C GLY A 278 6.73 24.53 -0.68
N ALA A 279 7.21 25.76 -0.88
CA ALA A 279 8.48 26.24 -0.33
C ALA A 279 8.60 26.08 1.20
N ALA A 280 7.50 26.26 1.95
CA ALA A 280 7.52 26.09 3.40
C ALA A 280 7.79 24.63 3.81
N ALA A 281 7.21 23.67 3.09
CA ALA A 281 7.47 22.24 3.28
C ALA A 281 8.93 21.90 2.97
N ALA A 282 9.43 22.33 1.80
CA ALA A 282 10.81 22.10 1.40
C ALA A 282 11.82 22.65 2.41
N ASN A 283 11.59 23.87 2.93
CA ASN A 283 12.45 24.49 3.95
C ASN A 283 12.41 23.74 5.29
N LEU A 284 11.25 23.21 5.69
CA LEU A 284 11.15 22.38 6.89
C LEU A 284 11.96 21.08 6.72
N LEU A 285 11.81 20.38 5.59
CA LEU A 285 12.58 19.15 5.31
C LEU A 285 14.09 19.41 5.31
N ARG A 286 14.54 20.52 4.70
CA ARG A 286 15.96 20.92 4.74
C ARG A 286 16.47 21.19 6.16
N ARG A 287 15.62 21.75 7.03
CA ARG A 287 15.97 21.98 8.44
C ARG A 287 16.14 20.65 9.17
N ILE A 288 15.20 19.73 8.97
CA ILE A 288 15.26 18.38 9.54
C ILE A 288 16.53 17.65 9.07
N LEU A 289 16.86 17.70 7.77
CA LEU A 289 18.08 17.09 7.21
C LEU A 289 19.38 17.60 7.82
N ARG A 290 19.43 18.85 8.28
CA ARG A 290 20.61 19.42 8.94
C ARG A 290 20.69 19.06 10.42
N GLY A 291 19.56 18.72 11.05
CA GLY A 291 19.47 18.42 12.48
C GLY A 291 19.76 16.95 12.86
N VAL A 292 19.78 16.04 11.88
CA VAL A 292 20.08 14.61 12.02
C VAL A 292 21.36 14.28 11.28
#